data_AF-A0AAU7ZPI4-F1
#
_entry.id   AF-A0AAU7ZPI4-F1
#
_cell.length_a   1.000
_cell.length_b   1.000
_cell.length_c   1.000
_cell.angle_alpha   90.00
_cell.angle_beta   90.00
_cell.angle_gamma   90.00
#
_symmetry.space_group_name_H-M   'P 1'
#
loop_
_entity.id
_entity.type
_entity.pdbx_description
1 polymer ?
#
loop_
_entity_poly.entity_id
_entity_poly.type
_entity_poly.pdbx_seq_one_letter_code
_entity_poly.pdbx_strand_id
1 'polypeptide(L)' 'MRSELIFRARETVDNKYKLCQTTSKATRRLHIAAKNTTDTINDVLARIAGGDEFSLPVNPILASS' A
#
# COMPACT_ATOMS: atom_id res chain seq x y z
N MET A 1 -0.91 15.40 4.76
CA MET A 1 -1.75 14.20 5.02
C MET A 1 -1.30 12.99 4.21
N ARG A 2 -1.15 13.06 2.88
CA ARG A 2 -0.59 11.94 2.08
C ARG A 2 0.93 11.76 2.26
N SER A 3 1.68 12.86 2.39
CA SER A 3 3.12 12.83 2.68
C SER A 3 3.45 12.04 3.95
N GLU A 4 2.66 12.25 4.99
CA GLU A 4 2.75 11.54 6.27
C GLU A 4 2.48 10.03 6.11
N LEU A 5 1.42 9.66 5.39
CA LEU A 5 1.12 8.25 5.11
C LEU A 5 2.24 7.57 4.31
N ILE A 6 2.87 8.28 3.37
CA ILE A 6 4.01 7.76 2.62
C ILE A 6 5.23 7.60 3.53
N PHE A 7 5.51 8.58 4.39
CA PHE A 7 6.60 8.50 5.35
C PHE A 7 6.45 7.28 6.26
N ARG A 8 5.30 7.13 6.90
CA ARG A 8 5.01 5.99 7.78
C ARG A 8 4.99 4.65 7.04
N ALA A 9 4.44 4.60 5.82
CA ALA A 9 4.47 3.38 5.03
C ALA A 9 5.89 2.97 4.59
N ARG A 10 6.83 3.93 4.47
CA ARG A 10 8.24 3.65 4.21
C ARG A 10 8.98 3.12 5.44
N GLU A 11 8.56 3.47 6.65
CA GLU A 11 9.09 2.85 7.86
C GLU A 11 8.72 1.35 7.93
N THR A 12 7.55 0.97 7.40
CA THR A 12 7.16 -0.45 7.25
C THR A 12 7.82 -1.13 6.05
N VAL A 13 7.93 -0.43 4.92
CA VAL A 13 8.49 -0.96 3.66
C VAL A 13 9.69 -0.13 3.21
N ASP A 14 10.87 -0.61 3.56
CA ASP A 14 12.14 0.08 3.32
C ASP A 14 12.40 0.36 1.82
N ASN A 15 12.09 -0.63 0.96
CA ASN A 15 12.25 -0.50 -0.48
C ASN A 15 11.11 0.31 -1.13
N LYS A 16 11.43 1.54 -1.56
CA LYS A 16 10.48 2.46 -2.23
C LYS A 16 9.80 1.86 -3.47
N TYR A 17 10.48 0.99 -4.22
CA TYR A 17 9.91 0.35 -5.41
C TYR A 17 8.91 -0.74 -5.02
N LYS A 18 9.19 -1.48 -3.95
CA LYS A 18 8.25 -2.46 -3.38
C LYS A 18 7.00 -1.73 -2.86
N LEU A 19 7.18 -0.62 -2.15
CA LEU A 19 6.06 0.21 -1.68
C LEU A 19 5.16 0.68 -2.83
N CYS A 20 5.73 1.22 -3.91
CA CYS A 20 4.96 1.67 -5.07
C CYS A 20 4.22 0.51 -5.77
N GLN A 21 4.86 -0.65 -5.92
CA GLN A 21 4.24 -1.82 -6.54
C GLN A 21 3.09 -2.37 -5.70
N THR A 22 3.30 -2.54 -4.39
CA THR A 22 2.28 -3.02 -3.45
C THR A 22 1.09 -2.04 -3.43
N THR A 23 1.37 -0.74 -3.33
CA THR A 23 0.33 0.30 -3.35
C THR A 23 -0.47 0.25 -4.63
N SER A 24 0.18 0.11 -5.79
CA SER A 24 -0.49 0.05 -7.09
C SER A 24 -1.35 -1.22 -7.25
N LYS A 25 -0.85 -2.37 -6.82
CA LYS A 25 -1.58 -3.65 -6.86
C LYS A 25 -2.80 -3.62 -5.94
N ALA A 26 -2.63 -3.18 -4.70
CA ALA A 26 -3.70 -3.08 -3.73
C ALA A 26 -4.75 -2.05 -4.16
N THR A 27 -4.33 -0.90 -4.70
CA THR A 27 -5.26 0.11 -5.22
C THR A 27 -6.12 -0.49 -6.33
N ARG A 28 -5.54 -1.19 -7.31
CA ARG A 28 -6.34 -1.82 -8.39
C ARG A 28 -7.33 -2.86 -7.87
N ARG A 29 -7.01 -3.58 -6.79
CA ARG A 29 -7.88 -4.61 -6.21
C ARG A 29 -8.97 -4.05 -5.30
N LEU A 30 -8.69 -2.97 -4.59
CA LEU A 30 -9.62 -2.35 -3.63
C LEU A 30 -10.43 -1.20 -4.23
N HIS A 31 -10.03 -0.69 -5.40
CA HIS A 31 -10.73 0.39 -6.06
C HIS A 31 -12.05 -0.08 -6.63
N ILE A 32 -13.12 0.61 -6.24
CA ILE A 32 -14.46 0.48 -6.80
C ILE A 32 -14.70 1.75 -7.60
N ALA A 33 -15.25 1.64 -8.82
CA ALA A 33 -15.37 2.77 -9.77
C ALA A 33 -16.12 4.00 -9.21
N ALA A 34 -16.98 3.82 -8.19
CA ALA A 34 -17.70 4.91 -7.52
C ALA A 34 -16.86 5.68 -6.47
N LYS A 35 -15.70 5.16 -6.06
CA LYS A 35 -14.81 5.78 -5.06
C LYS A 35 -13.70 6.56 -5.76
N ASN A 36 -13.33 7.72 -5.20
CA ASN A 36 -12.16 8.47 -5.70
C ASN A 36 -10.87 7.63 -5.59
N THR A 37 -10.08 7.60 -6.65
CA THR A 37 -8.83 6.82 -6.70
C THR A 37 -7.83 7.29 -5.65
N THR A 38 -7.70 8.61 -5.44
CA THR A 38 -6.82 9.19 -4.42
C THR A 38 -7.16 8.69 -3.02
N ASP A 39 -8.45 8.61 -2.71
CA ASP A 39 -8.96 8.14 -1.42
C ASP A 39 -8.62 6.66 -1.20
N THR A 40 -8.78 5.85 -2.26
CA THR A 40 -8.37 4.44 -2.27
C THR A 40 -6.87 4.28 -2.03
N ILE A 41 -6.04 5.13 -2.65
CA ILE A 41 -4.58 5.07 -2.46
C ILE A 41 -4.19 5.48 -1.03
N ASN A 42 -4.86 6.49 -0.46
CA ASN A 42 -4.58 6.91 0.92
C ASN A 42 -4.96 5.81 1.93
N ASP A 43 -6.09 5.14 1.71
CA ASP A 43 -6.53 3.97 2.49
C ASP A 43 -5.49 2.83 2.41
N VAL A 44 -5.02 2.50 1.21
CA VAL A 44 -3.96 1.51 1.00
C VAL A 44 -2.67 1.89 1.74
N LEU A 45 -2.22 3.15 1.63
CA LEU A 45 -1.01 3.61 2.34
C LEU A 45 -1.18 3.56 3.86
N ALA A 46 -2.38 3.87 4.37
CA ALA A 46 -2.70 3.76 5.80
C ALA A 46 -2.65 2.30 6.29
N ARG A 47 -3.15 1.34 5.49
CA ARG A 47 -3.05 -0.10 5.80
C ARG A 47 -1.60 -0.59 5.85
N ILE A 48 -0.78 -0.16 4.88
CA ILE A 48 0.66 -0.49 4.87
C ILE A 48 1.36 0.10 6.10
N ALA A 49 1.09 1.36 6.43
CA ALA A 49 1.65 2.01 7.62
C ALA A 49 1.17 1.36 8.94
N GLY A 50 -0.02 0.77 8.96
CA GLY A 50 -0.56 0.05 10.11
C GLY A 50 -0.01 -1.37 10.30
N GLY A 51 0.88 -1.84 9.41
CA GLY A 51 1.39 -3.21 9.47
C GLY A 51 0.36 -4.27 9.07
N ASP A 52 -0.77 -3.86 8.49
CA ASP A 52 -1.81 -4.78 8.02
C ASP A 52 -1.40 -5.34 6.64
N GLU A 53 -0.34 -6.16 6.64
CA GLU A 53 0.07 -6.93 5.46
C GLU A 53 -0.97 -7.99 5.09
N PHE A 54 -1.86 -8.36 6.02
CA PHE A 54 -2.79 -9.49 5.88
C PHE A 54 -4.10 -9.14 5.13
N SER A 55 -4.59 -7.90 5.18
CA SER A 55 -5.76 -7.49 4.38
C SER A 55 -5.36 -6.90 3.02
N LEU A 56 -4.06 -6.75 2.77
CA LEU A 56 -3.56 -6.43 1.45
C LEU A 56 -3.25 -7.73 0.71
N PRO A 57 -3.66 -7.85 -0.55
CA PRO A 57 -3.33 -9.01 -1.36
C PRO A 57 -1.85 -8.98 -1.75
N VAL A 58 -0.99 -9.30 -0.79
CA VAL A 58 0.43 -9.51 -1.00
C VAL A 58 0.55 -10.91 -1.57
N ASN A 59 0.82 -11.01 -2.88
CA ASN A 59 1.53 -12.19 -3.36
C ASN A 59 3.00 -11.96 -2.98
N PRO A 60 3.58 -12.73 -2.04
CA PRO A 60 4.98 -12.64 -1.70
C PRO A 60 5.79 -13.29 -2.82
N ILE A 61 6.03 -12.55 -3.91
CA ILE A 61 6.96 -13.04 -4.96
C ILE A 61 8.42 -12.87 -4.49
N LEU A 62 8.68 -12.35 -3.29
CA LEU A 62 10.04 -12.28 -2.77
C LEU A 62 10.07 -12.21 -1.24
N ALA A 63 9.69 -13.30 -0.59
CA ALA A 63 10.32 -13.70 0.66
C ALA A 63 11.49 -14.64 0.29
N SER A 64 12.60 -14.05 -0.17
CA SER A 64 13.88 -14.74 -0.26
C SER A 64 14.97 -13.76 0.06
N SER A 65 15.37 -13.76 1.33
CA SER A 65 16.75 -13.65 1.83
C SER A 65 16.72 -14.01 3.30
#